data_AF-A0A8H5L494-F1
#
_entry.id   AF-A0A8H5L494-F1
#
_cell.length_a   1.000
_cell.length_b   1.000
_cell.length_c   1.000
_cell.angle_alpha   90.00
_cell.angle_beta   90.00
_cell.angle_gamma   90.00
#
_symmetry.space_group_name_H-M   'P 1'
#
loop_
_entity.id
_entity.type
_entity.pdbx_description
1 polymer ?
#
loop_
_entity_poly.entity_id
_entity_poly.type
_entity_poly.pdbx_seq_one_letter_code
_entity_poly.pdbx_strand_id
1 'polypeptide(L)'
;MKFTKLSLVTAPLVLTASAAEQNLHVVLERDLVNSKSAITVWNNEQTEILGKSCTNSLTDGAFAKQAVSFSVSENGAGNVTVGDNTYRIGDGDAGSIPCGRISAEDELVVNCVVPVKGLGADLKPLAKRSLRECFPDGSLGVAKAMDVFEGKVDGEIPSDVLSQVPELSQKEIDDAVKAAGLSKRQTGCGNWVTQTRPVGNGNPHQNPLHIQLSEAMECPANNQCVAGRFESRSFSIGWSANAAVSWISAGFSVVQTIDTGNNYECWGNPRDWFAVWKKQAQTAYTVQQGIYNSCTSSWQPVGGHIIIWSPNAQNRRGNYYCVFGRQYVRAIGDRWLDTSAGEPGGP
;
A
#
# COMPACT_ATOMS: atom_id res chain seq x y z
N MET A 1 82.82 28.18 12.63
CA MET A 1 81.64 27.31 12.44
C MET A 1 80.44 28.22 12.17
N LYS A 2 79.82 28.10 10.99
CA LYS A 2 78.68 28.92 10.56
C LYS A 2 77.37 28.29 11.06
N PHE A 3 76.52 29.06 11.72
CA PHE A 3 75.16 28.67 12.08
C PHE A 3 74.21 28.99 10.91
N THR A 4 73.61 27.96 10.34
CA THR A 4 72.61 28.08 9.27
C THR A 4 71.22 28.22 9.91
N LYS A 5 70.54 29.34 9.68
CA LYS A 5 69.12 29.53 10.03
C LYS A 5 68.25 28.68 9.11
N LEU A 6 67.49 27.75 9.68
CA LEU A 6 66.44 27.01 8.99
C LEU A 6 65.13 27.80 9.14
N SER A 7 64.62 28.38 8.05
CA SER A 7 63.27 28.95 8.01
C SER A 7 62.26 27.83 7.72
N LEU A 8 61.35 27.58 8.65
CA LEU A 8 60.15 26.77 8.38
C LEU A 8 59.20 27.59 7.48
N VAL A 9 58.90 27.06 6.31
CA VAL A 9 57.79 27.51 5.46
C VAL A 9 56.57 26.69 5.85
N THR A 10 55.60 27.31 6.53
CA THR A 10 54.27 26.74 6.75
C THR A 10 53.44 26.91 5.49
N ALA A 11 53.24 25.84 4.74
CA ALA A 11 52.24 25.79 3.68
C ALA A 11 50.83 25.72 4.31
N PRO A 12 49.86 26.54 3.87
CA PRO A 12 48.49 26.43 4.37
C PRO A 12 47.88 25.12 3.83
N LEU A 13 47.48 24.25 4.75
CA LEU A 13 46.67 23.07 4.46
C LEU A 13 45.27 23.58 4.05
N VAL A 14 44.99 23.63 2.76
CA VAL A 14 43.63 23.88 2.26
C VAL A 14 42.84 22.59 2.47
N LEU A 15 42.15 22.50 3.61
CA LEU A 15 41.10 21.51 3.80
C LEU A 15 39.90 21.93 2.92
N THR A 16 39.83 21.41 1.70
CA THR A 16 38.55 21.35 1.00
C THR A 16 37.69 20.35 1.75
N ALA A 17 36.79 20.83 2.61
CA ALA A 17 35.70 20.02 3.12
C ALA A 17 34.93 19.47 1.90
N SER A 18 35.10 18.19 1.58
CA SER A 18 34.25 17.56 0.57
C SER A 18 32.83 17.63 1.12
N ALA A 19 31.92 18.31 0.41
CA ALA A 19 30.51 18.27 0.77
C ALA A 19 30.10 16.80 0.89
N ALA A 20 29.61 16.40 2.07
CA ALA A 20 29.18 15.04 2.31
C ALA A 20 28.11 14.67 1.27
N GLU A 21 28.28 13.52 0.63
CA GLU A 21 27.27 12.94 -0.25
C GLU A 21 26.19 12.33 0.63
N GLN A 22 24.94 12.73 0.44
CA GLN A 22 23.79 12.22 1.18
C GLN A 22 22.77 11.63 0.21
N ASN A 23 22.15 10.52 0.60
CA ASN A 23 21.05 9.92 -0.15
C ASN A 23 19.72 10.54 0.29
N LEU A 24 18.90 10.92 -0.67
CA LEU A 24 17.56 11.45 -0.42
C LEU A 24 16.53 10.61 -1.15
N HIS A 25 15.39 10.38 -0.52
CA HIS A 25 14.24 9.81 -1.20
C HIS A 25 13.45 10.92 -1.88
N VAL A 26 13.40 10.86 -3.21
CA VAL A 26 12.65 11.80 -4.02
C VAL A 26 11.43 11.08 -4.59
N VAL A 27 10.26 11.48 -4.11
CA VAL A 27 8.98 10.88 -4.48
C VAL A 27 8.22 11.81 -5.42
N LEU A 28 7.80 11.30 -6.57
CA LEU A 28 6.84 11.94 -7.47
C LEU A 28 5.50 11.21 -7.38
N GLU A 29 4.43 11.94 -7.16
CA GLU A 29 3.04 11.47 -7.25
C GLU A 29 2.36 12.19 -8.41
N ARG A 30 1.56 11.49 -9.22
CA ARG A 30 0.76 12.09 -10.31
C ARG A 30 -0.64 11.51 -10.33
N ASP A 31 -1.61 12.41 -10.41
CA ASP A 31 -2.97 12.13 -10.84
C ASP A 31 -3.01 12.36 -12.34
N LEU A 32 -3.11 11.28 -13.10
CA LEU A 32 -3.06 11.29 -14.56
C LEU A 32 -4.34 11.88 -15.17
N VAL A 33 -5.48 11.71 -14.49
CA VAL A 33 -6.78 12.21 -14.95
C VAL A 33 -6.85 13.72 -14.85
N ASN A 34 -6.46 14.28 -13.70
CA ASN A 34 -6.51 15.72 -13.47
C ASN A 34 -5.20 16.44 -13.81
N SER A 35 -4.20 15.70 -14.33
CA SER A 35 -2.87 16.23 -14.65
C SER A 35 -2.21 16.97 -13.47
N LYS A 36 -2.50 16.55 -12.23
CA LYS A 36 -1.87 17.10 -11.02
C LYS A 36 -0.60 16.32 -10.71
N SER A 37 0.37 16.95 -10.07
CA SER A 37 1.59 16.28 -9.65
C SER A 37 2.08 16.84 -8.33
N ALA A 38 2.81 16.04 -7.58
CA ALA A 38 3.49 16.47 -6.38
C ALA A 38 4.88 15.84 -6.31
N ILE A 39 5.87 16.62 -5.92
CA ILE A 39 7.18 16.12 -5.50
C ILE A 39 7.27 16.28 -4.00
N THR A 40 7.70 15.21 -3.33
CA THR A 40 8.10 15.24 -1.92
C THR A 40 9.53 14.70 -1.80
N VAL A 41 10.41 15.49 -1.20
CA VAL A 41 11.79 15.08 -0.89
C VAL A 41 11.86 14.74 0.58
N TRP A 42 12.33 13.55 0.89
CA TRP A 42 12.53 13.04 2.24
C TRP A 42 14.02 12.85 2.54
N ASN A 43 14.37 12.80 3.82
CA ASN A 43 15.64 12.25 4.25
C ASN A 43 15.79 10.77 3.85
N ASN A 44 17.00 10.23 4.03
CA ASN A 44 17.33 8.85 3.69
C ASN A 44 16.44 7.83 4.43
N GLU A 45 16.04 8.13 5.67
CA GLU A 45 15.20 7.24 6.49
C GLU A 45 13.70 7.39 6.19
N GLN A 46 13.29 8.30 5.30
CA GLN A 46 11.89 8.63 4.99
C GLN A 46 11.04 9.02 6.21
N THR A 47 11.66 9.62 7.23
CA THR A 47 11.00 10.07 8.46
C THR A 47 10.67 11.56 8.45
N GLU A 48 11.41 12.35 7.68
CA GLU A 48 11.31 13.82 7.64
C GLU A 48 11.22 14.33 6.20
N ILE A 49 10.23 15.20 5.95
CA ILE A 49 10.08 15.88 4.66
C ILE A 49 11.01 17.10 4.65
N LEU A 50 11.88 17.17 3.65
CA LEU A 50 12.84 18.26 3.44
C LEU A 50 12.33 19.28 2.41
N GLY A 51 11.48 18.85 1.48
CA GLY A 51 10.97 19.66 0.38
C GLY A 51 9.64 19.14 -0.15
N LYS A 52 8.73 20.03 -0.56
CA LYS A 52 7.47 19.64 -1.20
C LYS A 52 7.01 20.68 -2.21
N SER A 53 6.59 20.23 -3.39
CA SER A 53 6.02 21.04 -4.47
C SER A 53 4.79 20.36 -5.05
N CYS A 54 3.78 21.12 -5.50
CA CYS A 54 2.59 20.61 -6.20
C CYS A 54 2.75 20.69 -7.72
N THR A 55 3.96 20.44 -8.21
CA THR A 55 4.29 20.29 -9.62
C THR A 55 5.30 19.14 -9.77
N ASN A 56 5.72 18.85 -10.99
CA ASN A 56 6.82 17.94 -11.29
C ASN A 56 8.22 18.58 -11.15
N SER A 57 8.33 19.73 -10.48
CA SER A 57 9.61 20.37 -10.14
C SER A 57 9.57 21.06 -8.78
N LEU A 58 10.69 21.04 -8.08
CA LEU A 58 10.93 21.72 -6.81
C LEU A 58 12.15 22.63 -6.98
N THR A 59 11.89 23.93 -7.03
CA THR A 59 12.89 24.97 -7.36
C THR A 59 12.94 26.08 -6.30
N ASP A 60 12.33 25.85 -5.14
CA ASP A 60 12.23 26.83 -4.05
C ASP A 60 12.89 26.33 -2.76
N GLY A 61 12.91 27.20 -1.74
CA GLY A 61 13.45 26.88 -0.42
C GLY A 61 14.89 26.40 -0.45
N ALA A 62 15.16 25.29 0.23
CA ALA A 62 16.49 24.67 0.28
C ALA A 62 16.96 24.10 -1.07
N PHE A 63 16.03 23.91 -2.02
CA PHE A 63 16.28 23.36 -3.35
C PHE A 63 16.39 24.43 -4.44
N ALA A 64 16.40 25.72 -4.08
CA ALA A 64 16.54 26.81 -5.05
C ALA A 64 17.85 26.77 -5.85
N LYS A 65 18.93 26.22 -5.28
CA LYS A 65 20.22 26.03 -5.96
C LYS A 65 20.43 24.63 -6.52
N GLN A 66 19.62 23.67 -6.08
CA GLN A 66 19.66 22.28 -6.52
C GLN A 66 18.23 21.85 -6.79
N ALA A 67 17.70 22.36 -7.89
CA ALA A 67 16.33 22.08 -8.29
C ALA A 67 16.16 20.57 -8.53
N VAL A 68 15.02 20.05 -8.11
CA VAL A 68 14.64 18.66 -8.34
C VAL A 68 13.53 18.63 -9.37
N SER A 69 13.60 17.79 -10.40
CA SER A 69 12.52 17.65 -11.38
C SER A 69 12.42 16.24 -11.93
N PHE A 70 11.21 15.87 -12.36
CA PHE A 70 10.96 14.61 -13.05
C PHE A 70 10.50 14.85 -14.48
N SER A 71 11.07 14.07 -15.40
CA SER A 71 10.59 13.93 -16.77
C SER A 71 10.29 12.45 -17.00
N VAL A 72 9.02 12.08 -16.83
CA VAL A 72 8.57 10.68 -16.85
C VAL A 72 7.31 10.48 -17.70
N SER A 73 7.21 9.31 -18.32
CA SER A 73 6.01 8.80 -18.97
C SER A 73 4.92 8.39 -17.95
N GLU A 74 3.78 7.94 -18.45
CA GLU A 74 2.63 7.50 -17.63
C GLU A 74 2.95 6.30 -16.73
N ASN A 75 3.86 5.41 -17.15
CA ASN A 75 4.39 4.31 -16.32
C ASN A 75 5.61 4.71 -15.48
N GLY A 76 5.92 6.00 -15.38
CA GLY A 76 7.01 6.54 -14.57
C GLY A 76 8.42 6.31 -15.12
N ALA A 77 8.58 5.75 -16.32
CA ALA A 77 9.90 5.64 -16.94
C ALA A 77 10.40 7.01 -17.41
N GLY A 78 11.70 7.23 -17.31
CA GLY A 78 12.31 8.50 -17.70
C GLY A 78 13.46 8.85 -16.79
N ASN A 79 13.55 10.13 -16.40
CA ASN A 79 14.67 10.63 -15.61
C ASN A 79 14.20 11.49 -14.43
N VAL A 80 15.03 11.51 -13.40
CA VAL A 80 15.01 12.50 -12.33
C VAL A 80 16.28 13.36 -12.43
N THR A 81 16.11 14.67 -12.32
CA THR A 81 17.21 15.64 -12.35
C THR A 81 17.31 16.30 -10.99
N VAL A 82 18.53 16.37 -10.43
CA VAL A 82 18.84 17.07 -9.18
C VAL A 82 20.06 17.98 -9.38
N GLY A 83 19.81 19.28 -9.37
CA GLY A 83 20.79 20.28 -9.80
C GLY A 83 21.21 20.03 -11.25
N ASP A 84 22.50 19.84 -11.49
CA ASP A 84 23.06 19.58 -12.82
C ASP A 84 23.11 18.08 -13.18
N ASN A 85 22.78 17.19 -12.25
CA ASN A 85 22.86 15.75 -12.46
C ASN A 85 21.51 15.19 -12.90
N THR A 86 21.51 14.44 -14.00
CA THR A 86 20.32 13.72 -14.49
C THR A 86 20.56 12.23 -14.36
N TYR A 87 19.63 11.54 -13.70
CA TYR A 87 19.67 10.11 -13.46
C TYR A 87 18.51 9.43 -14.17
N ARG A 88 18.80 8.33 -14.87
CA ARG A 88 17.77 7.47 -15.43
C ARG A 88 17.11 6.67 -14.31
N ILE A 89 15.79 6.58 -14.36
CA ILE A 89 14.99 5.77 -13.44
C ILE A 89 15.14 4.29 -13.82
N GLY A 90 15.48 3.43 -12.85
CA GLY A 90 15.64 1.99 -13.04
C GLY A 90 15.97 1.25 -11.74
N ASP A 91 16.66 0.11 -11.84
CA ASP A 91 17.02 -0.73 -10.69
C ASP A 91 18.42 -0.46 -10.10
N GLY A 92 19.11 0.61 -10.50
CA GLY A 92 20.47 0.93 -10.00
C GLY A 92 21.62 0.28 -10.76
N ASP A 93 21.39 -0.17 -11.99
CA ASP A 93 22.42 -0.66 -12.93
C ASP A 93 23.32 0.48 -13.44
N ALA A 94 24.40 0.13 -14.18
CA ALA A 94 25.29 1.10 -14.81
C ALA A 94 24.54 2.07 -15.74
N GLY A 95 24.21 3.26 -15.21
CA GLY A 95 23.49 4.33 -15.90
C GLY A 95 22.09 4.63 -15.37
N SER A 96 21.58 3.90 -14.37
CA SER A 96 20.34 4.21 -13.65
C SER A 96 20.55 4.29 -12.14
N ILE A 97 19.61 4.91 -11.43
CA ILE A 97 19.56 4.90 -9.96
C ILE A 97 18.43 3.98 -9.49
N PRO A 98 18.52 3.43 -8.27
CA PRO A 98 17.46 2.61 -7.71
C PRO A 98 16.22 3.47 -7.47
N CYS A 99 15.20 3.18 -8.25
CA CYS A 99 13.87 3.69 -8.06
C CYS A 99 12.90 2.53 -8.14
N GLY A 100 11.71 2.70 -7.59
CA GLY A 100 10.60 1.91 -8.09
C GLY A 100 9.36 2.75 -8.28
N ARG A 101 8.41 2.14 -8.98
CA ARG A 101 7.29 2.83 -9.58
C ARG A 101 6.05 2.00 -9.41
N ILE A 102 4.94 2.66 -9.14
CA ILE A 102 3.62 2.03 -9.16
C ILE A 102 2.75 2.85 -10.07
N SER A 103 2.22 2.23 -11.11
CA SER A 103 1.40 2.87 -12.13
C SER A 103 0.08 2.16 -12.27
N ALA A 104 -1.01 2.89 -12.09
CA ALA A 104 -2.37 2.51 -12.44
C ALA A 104 -2.81 3.29 -13.69
N GLU A 105 -4.04 3.09 -14.13
CA GLU A 105 -4.64 3.81 -15.25
C GLU A 105 -4.76 5.33 -14.98
N ASP A 106 -5.04 5.70 -13.73
CA ASP A 106 -5.36 7.06 -13.29
C ASP A 106 -4.29 7.69 -12.39
N GLU A 107 -3.36 6.90 -11.87
CA GLU A 107 -2.39 7.35 -10.88
C GLU A 107 -0.98 6.80 -11.14
N LEU A 108 0.04 7.56 -10.74
CA LEU A 108 1.43 7.15 -10.77
C LEU A 108 2.15 7.60 -9.50
N VAL A 109 3.01 6.76 -8.97
CA VAL A 109 4.02 7.13 -7.99
C VAL A 109 5.39 6.59 -8.40
N VAL A 110 6.43 7.40 -8.20
CA VAL A 110 7.84 7.05 -8.39
C VAL A 110 8.59 7.42 -7.12
N ASN A 111 9.33 6.48 -6.54
CA ASN A 111 10.25 6.74 -5.43
C ASN A 111 11.68 6.41 -5.88
N CYS A 112 12.58 7.38 -5.79
CA CYS A 112 13.98 7.23 -6.18
C CYS A 112 14.90 7.56 -5.01
N VAL A 113 15.95 6.76 -4.81
CA VAL A 113 17.06 7.11 -3.92
C VAL A 113 18.11 7.85 -4.73
N VAL A 114 18.23 9.15 -4.51
CA VAL A 114 19.13 10.03 -5.27
C VAL A 114 20.33 10.43 -4.40
N PRO A 115 21.57 10.19 -4.86
CA PRO A 115 22.75 10.76 -4.22
C PRO A 115 22.87 12.25 -4.54
N VAL A 116 23.02 13.07 -3.50
CA VAL A 116 23.13 14.52 -3.64
C VAL A 116 24.34 15.06 -2.90
N LYS A 117 25.06 15.97 -3.56
CA LYS A 117 26.27 16.63 -3.05
C LYS A 117 26.02 18.12 -2.93
N GLY A 118 26.41 18.73 -1.81
CA GLY A 118 26.41 20.19 -1.69
C GLY A 118 25.08 20.83 -1.29
N LEU A 119 24.03 20.05 -1.03
CA LEU A 119 22.97 20.47 -0.10
C LEU A 119 23.66 20.52 1.28
N GLY A 120 23.77 21.70 1.88
CA GLY A 120 24.54 21.91 3.10
C GLY A 120 24.18 20.93 4.21
N ALA A 121 25.12 20.69 5.14
CA ALA A 121 25.11 19.60 6.12
C ALA A 121 23.88 19.49 7.07
N ASP A 122 22.92 20.41 7.00
CA ASP A 122 21.69 20.39 7.79
C ASP A 122 20.51 20.90 6.94
N LEU A 123 19.96 20.05 6.06
CA LEU A 123 18.64 20.32 5.49
C LEU A 123 17.62 20.26 6.61
N LYS A 124 17.03 21.42 6.94
CA LYS A 124 16.01 21.48 7.98
C LYS A 124 14.70 20.89 7.46
N PRO A 125 14.04 20.01 8.23
CA PRO A 125 12.72 19.51 7.88
C PRO A 125 11.71 20.65 7.67
N LEU A 126 10.82 20.46 6.71
CA LEU A 126 9.67 21.33 6.52
C LEU A 126 8.72 21.17 7.71
N ALA A 127 8.31 22.30 8.28
CA ALA A 127 7.28 22.32 9.30
C ALA A 127 5.95 21.81 8.70
N LYS A 128 5.15 21.08 9.49
CA LYS A 128 3.84 20.54 9.04
C LYS A 128 2.94 21.61 8.40
N ARG A 129 2.92 22.84 8.93
CA ARG A 129 2.16 23.98 8.39
C ARG A 129 2.60 24.44 6.99
N SER A 130 3.80 24.08 6.58
CA SER A 130 4.39 24.43 5.29
C SER A 130 4.19 23.34 4.24
N LEU A 131 3.64 22.18 4.64
CA LEU A 131 3.26 21.13 3.71
C LEU A 131 2.01 21.55 2.96
N ARG A 132 2.15 21.77 1.66
CA ARG A 132 1.03 22.08 0.78
C ARG A 132 0.23 20.82 0.48
N GLU A 133 -1.08 20.96 0.47
CA GLU A 133 -2.00 19.95 -0.03
C GLU A 133 -2.05 20.05 -1.56
N CYS A 134 -1.56 19.00 -2.24
CA CYS A 134 -1.48 18.97 -3.70
C CYS A 134 -2.65 18.20 -4.34
N PHE A 135 -3.30 17.35 -3.55
CA PHE A 135 -4.43 16.52 -3.97
C PHE A 135 -5.59 16.76 -2.98
N PRO A 136 -6.53 17.68 -3.30
CA PRO A 136 -7.62 18.05 -2.40
C PRO A 136 -8.65 16.93 -2.22
N ASP A 137 -8.68 15.97 -3.13
CA ASP A 137 -9.60 14.82 -3.12
C ASP A 137 -9.06 13.65 -2.26
N GLY A 138 -7.87 13.83 -1.66
CA GLY A 138 -7.20 12.82 -0.84
C GLY A 138 -5.90 12.31 -1.46
N SER A 139 -5.21 11.43 -0.73
CA SER A 139 -3.99 10.76 -1.19
C SER A 139 -4.29 9.76 -2.31
N LEU A 140 -3.37 9.63 -3.27
CA LEU A 140 -3.47 8.65 -4.33
C LEU A 140 -3.36 7.23 -3.79
N GLY A 141 -4.16 6.31 -4.34
CA GLY A 141 -4.16 4.90 -3.95
C GLY A 141 -2.81 4.21 -4.19
N VAL A 142 -2.15 4.50 -5.30
CA VAL A 142 -0.81 3.96 -5.62
C VAL A 142 0.28 4.46 -4.67
N ALA A 143 0.17 5.69 -4.14
CA ALA A 143 1.12 6.23 -3.17
C ALA A 143 1.03 5.48 -1.83
N LYS A 144 -0.18 5.15 -1.40
CA LYS A 144 -0.40 4.29 -0.24
C LYS A 144 0.16 2.88 -0.43
N ALA A 145 -0.01 2.31 -1.63
CA ALA A 145 0.60 1.02 -1.96
C ALA A 145 2.13 1.09 -1.88
N MET A 146 2.74 2.17 -2.38
CA MET A 146 4.19 2.39 -2.28
C MET A 146 4.65 2.40 -0.82
N ASP A 147 3.95 3.08 0.08
CA ASP A 147 4.30 3.10 1.50
C ASP A 147 4.30 1.71 2.15
N VAL A 148 3.45 0.79 1.71
CA VAL A 148 3.48 -0.63 2.15
C VAL A 148 4.71 -1.35 1.60
N PHE A 149 5.05 -1.14 0.32
CA PHE A 149 6.25 -1.75 -0.28
C PHE A 149 7.56 -1.23 0.34
N GLU A 150 7.57 0.03 0.76
CA GLU A 150 8.65 0.68 1.52
C GLU A 150 8.70 0.24 3.00
N GLY A 151 7.73 -0.54 3.47
CA GLY A 151 7.67 -0.99 4.87
C GLY A 151 7.36 0.13 5.87
N LYS A 152 6.74 1.24 5.41
CA LYS A 152 6.30 2.33 6.30
C LYS A 152 4.99 2.02 7.01
N VAL A 153 4.21 1.12 6.43
CA VAL A 153 2.92 0.68 6.95
C VAL A 153 2.90 -0.84 6.91
N ASP A 154 2.53 -1.46 8.03
CA ASP A 154 2.29 -2.90 8.09
C ASP A 154 1.04 -3.24 7.27
N GLY A 155 1.24 -3.93 6.15
CA GLY A 155 0.14 -4.61 5.46
C GLY A 155 -0.21 -5.88 6.24
N GLU A 156 -1.47 -6.05 6.63
CA GLU A 156 -1.90 -7.32 7.21
C GLU A 156 -1.92 -8.35 6.07
N ILE A 157 -1.19 -9.46 6.21
CA ILE A 157 -1.33 -10.57 5.28
C ILE A 157 -2.62 -11.27 5.71
N PRO A 158 -3.73 -11.16 4.96
CA PRO A 158 -4.92 -11.90 5.32
C PRO A 158 -4.55 -13.37 5.28
N SER A 159 -4.69 -14.03 6.42
CA SER A 159 -4.74 -15.47 6.43
C SER A 159 -5.97 -15.83 5.60
N ASP A 160 -5.76 -16.46 4.44
CA ASP A 160 -6.82 -17.11 3.64
C ASP A 160 -7.55 -18.24 4.43
N VAL A 161 -7.29 -18.35 5.73
CA VAL A 161 -7.62 -19.48 6.60
C VAL A 161 -8.27 -18.99 7.90
N LEU A 162 -9.46 -18.40 7.78
CA LEU A 162 -10.52 -18.67 8.77
C LEU A 162 -11.76 -19.31 8.11
N SER A 163 -11.61 -19.77 6.86
CA SER A 163 -12.63 -20.45 6.04
C SER A 163 -13.16 -21.77 6.62
N GLN A 164 -12.78 -22.17 7.83
CA GLN A 164 -13.19 -23.43 8.44
C GLN A 164 -13.34 -23.39 9.97
N VAL A 165 -13.74 -22.26 10.59
CA VAL A 165 -14.03 -22.31 12.03
C VAL A 165 -15.49 -22.70 12.27
N PRO A 166 -15.77 -23.69 13.16
CA PRO A 166 -17.08 -24.28 13.28
C PRO A 166 -18.10 -23.29 13.86
N GLU A 167 -19.38 -23.54 13.57
CA GLU A 167 -20.48 -23.04 14.39
C GLU A 167 -20.19 -23.32 15.88
N LEU A 168 -20.73 -22.50 16.81
CA LEU A 168 -20.66 -22.80 18.25
C LEU A 168 -21.02 -24.28 18.47
N SER A 169 -20.16 -25.00 19.20
CA SER A 169 -20.44 -26.38 19.57
C SER A 169 -21.72 -26.45 20.40
N GLN A 170 -22.38 -27.60 20.39
CA GLN A 170 -23.59 -27.80 21.22
C GLN A 170 -23.34 -27.45 22.70
N LYS A 171 -22.12 -27.69 23.20
CA LYS A 171 -21.72 -27.31 24.55
C LYS A 171 -21.71 -25.79 24.77
N GLU A 172 -21.18 -25.03 23.82
CA GLU A 172 -21.17 -23.56 23.89
C GLU A 172 -22.59 -22.98 23.78
N ILE A 173 -23.45 -23.61 22.98
CA ILE A 173 -24.88 -23.29 22.92
C ILE A 173 -25.54 -23.54 24.28
N ASP A 174 -25.33 -24.72 24.88
CA ASP A 174 -25.93 -25.08 26.17
C ASP A 174 -25.45 -24.17 27.32
N ASP A 175 -24.16 -23.84 27.34
CA ASP A 175 -23.57 -22.92 28.31
C ASP A 175 -24.14 -21.51 28.14
N ALA A 176 -24.31 -21.03 26.91
CA ALA A 176 -24.92 -19.73 26.63
C ALA A 176 -26.41 -19.68 27.05
N VAL A 177 -27.18 -20.73 26.73
CA VAL A 177 -28.60 -20.87 27.16
C VAL A 177 -28.70 -20.84 28.69
N LYS A 178 -27.78 -21.52 29.38
CA LYS A 178 -27.74 -21.58 30.85
C LYS A 178 -27.36 -20.22 31.45
N ALA A 179 -26.33 -19.56 30.92
CA ALA A 179 -25.87 -18.25 31.38
C ALA A 179 -26.95 -17.18 31.20
N ALA A 180 -27.71 -17.23 30.10
CA ALA A 180 -28.83 -16.34 29.84
C ALA A 180 -30.10 -16.69 30.65
N GLY A 181 -30.11 -17.77 31.42
CA GLY A 181 -31.25 -18.20 32.23
C GLY A 181 -32.45 -18.71 31.43
N LEU A 182 -32.24 -19.11 30.16
CA LEU A 182 -33.29 -19.42 29.21
C LEU A 182 -33.78 -20.87 29.29
N SER A 183 -32.97 -21.75 29.89
CA SER A 183 -33.31 -23.18 30.11
C SER A 183 -34.52 -23.39 31.02
N LYS A 184 -34.83 -22.43 31.91
CA LYS A 184 -35.93 -22.56 32.89
C LYS A 184 -37.33 -22.29 32.32
N ARG A 185 -37.46 -21.79 31.08
CA ARG A 185 -38.75 -21.38 30.48
C ARG A 185 -39.21 -22.22 29.29
N GLN A 186 -38.43 -23.21 28.86
CA GLN A 186 -38.66 -23.90 27.57
C GLN A 186 -38.67 -25.42 27.72
N THR A 187 -39.64 -25.95 28.48
CA THR A 187 -39.98 -27.38 28.42
C THR A 187 -40.77 -27.65 27.15
N GLY A 188 -40.07 -27.90 26.03
CA GLY A 188 -40.65 -28.51 24.83
C GLY A 188 -40.76 -27.65 23.57
N CYS A 189 -40.07 -26.51 23.44
CA CYS A 189 -40.08 -25.74 22.20
C CYS A 189 -38.70 -25.28 21.72
N GLY A 190 -38.32 -25.78 20.53
CA GLY A 190 -37.27 -25.26 19.65
C GLY A 190 -35.85 -25.57 20.10
N ASN A 191 -35.06 -26.22 19.23
CA ASN A 191 -33.62 -26.31 19.41
C ASN A 191 -33.00 -24.92 19.23
N TRP A 192 -32.12 -24.52 20.15
CA TRP A 192 -31.29 -23.34 19.99
C TRP A 192 -30.25 -23.62 18.90
N VAL A 193 -30.15 -22.74 17.91
CA VAL A 193 -29.18 -22.85 16.81
C VAL A 193 -28.29 -21.62 16.76
N THR A 194 -27.08 -21.79 16.24
CA THR A 194 -26.16 -20.66 16.02
C THR A 194 -26.65 -19.80 14.85
N GLN A 195 -26.59 -18.49 15.02
CA GLN A 195 -26.91 -17.53 13.97
C GLN A 195 -26.06 -16.27 14.11
N THR A 196 -25.32 -15.93 13.05
CA THR A 196 -24.61 -14.67 12.90
C THR A 196 -25.58 -13.55 12.49
N ARG A 197 -25.49 -12.37 13.12
CA ARG A 197 -26.25 -11.17 12.75
C ARG A 197 -25.36 -9.93 12.69
N PRO A 198 -25.68 -8.93 11.85
CA PRO A 198 -24.97 -7.64 11.88
C PRO A 198 -25.18 -6.93 13.22
N VAL A 199 -24.15 -6.22 13.68
CA VAL A 199 -24.25 -5.32 14.84
C VAL A 199 -24.69 -3.95 14.37
N GLY A 200 -25.90 -3.53 14.75
CA GLY A 200 -26.46 -2.26 14.28
C GLY A 200 -26.59 -2.24 12.75
N ASN A 201 -25.96 -1.26 12.10
CA ASN A 201 -25.87 -1.19 10.63
C ASN A 201 -24.65 -1.93 10.06
N GLY A 202 -23.90 -2.67 10.87
CA GLY A 202 -22.67 -3.37 10.48
C GLY A 202 -21.44 -2.48 10.29
N ASN A 203 -21.53 -1.15 10.42
CA ASN A 203 -20.44 -0.20 10.21
C ASN A 203 -19.53 -0.55 8.99
N PRO A 204 -20.10 -0.60 7.77
CA PRO A 204 -19.37 -1.07 6.61
C PRO A 204 -18.26 -0.10 6.21
N HIS A 205 -17.10 -0.62 5.83
CA HIS A 205 -15.94 0.14 5.37
C HIS A 205 -15.20 -0.59 4.26
N GLN A 206 -14.49 0.15 3.41
CA GLN A 206 -13.74 -0.41 2.28
C GLN A 206 -12.30 -0.72 2.69
N ASN A 207 -11.89 -2.00 2.61
CA ASN A 207 -10.53 -2.46 2.89
C ASN A 207 -10.02 -3.28 1.71
N PRO A 208 -9.47 -2.65 0.66
CA PRO A 208 -9.06 -3.39 -0.53
C PRO A 208 -7.99 -4.45 -0.20
N LEU A 209 -8.12 -5.61 -0.85
CA LEU A 209 -7.10 -6.64 -0.88
C LEU A 209 -6.20 -6.41 -2.10
N HIS A 210 -4.90 -6.33 -1.90
CA HIS A 210 -3.92 -6.21 -2.96
C HIS A 210 -3.23 -7.55 -3.17
N ILE A 211 -3.16 -8.06 -4.40
CA ILE A 211 -2.57 -9.36 -4.73
C ILE A 211 -1.74 -9.28 -6.01
N GLN A 212 -0.55 -9.90 -6.02
CA GLN A 212 0.26 -10.04 -7.22
C GLN A 212 -0.29 -11.16 -8.11
N LEU A 213 -0.60 -10.84 -9.36
CA LEU A 213 -1.18 -11.79 -10.30
C LEU A 213 -0.15 -12.46 -11.19
N SER A 214 0.96 -11.78 -11.51
CA SER A 214 1.99 -12.32 -12.39
C SER A 214 3.24 -12.78 -11.64
N GLU A 215 4.03 -13.63 -12.28
CA GLU A 215 5.43 -13.80 -11.89
C GLU A 215 6.19 -12.49 -12.07
N ALA A 216 7.33 -12.38 -11.39
CA ALA A 216 8.28 -11.30 -11.62
C ALA A 216 8.85 -11.42 -13.04
N MET A 217 8.86 -10.32 -13.77
CA MET A 217 9.39 -10.30 -15.13
C MET A 217 10.51 -9.29 -15.30
N GLU A 218 11.45 -9.60 -16.17
CA GLU A 218 12.55 -8.73 -16.57
C GLU A 218 12.49 -8.45 -18.06
N CYS A 219 12.42 -7.18 -18.45
CA CYS A 219 12.51 -6.81 -19.85
C CYS A 219 13.97 -6.87 -20.34
N PRO A 220 14.21 -7.38 -21.56
CA PRO A 220 15.53 -7.34 -22.18
C PRO A 220 16.10 -5.92 -22.28
N ALA A 221 17.42 -5.81 -22.35
CA ALA A 221 18.12 -4.52 -22.29
C ALA A 221 17.75 -3.51 -23.40
N ASN A 222 17.23 -3.99 -24.54
CA ASN A 222 16.98 -3.16 -25.72
C ASN A 222 15.51 -3.12 -26.17
N ASN A 223 14.63 -3.92 -25.55
CA ASN A 223 13.25 -4.09 -26.00
C ASN A 223 12.26 -3.91 -24.84
N GLN A 224 11.08 -3.38 -25.16
CA GLN A 224 9.94 -3.42 -24.24
C GLN A 224 9.39 -4.85 -24.15
N CYS A 225 8.71 -5.13 -23.04
CA CYS A 225 8.04 -6.40 -22.81
C CYS A 225 6.73 -6.18 -22.05
N VAL A 226 5.84 -7.17 -22.05
CA VAL A 226 4.49 -7.04 -21.48
C VAL A 226 4.19 -8.22 -20.56
N ALA A 227 3.75 -7.94 -19.33
CA ALA A 227 3.13 -8.95 -18.46
C ALA A 227 1.64 -8.92 -18.77
N GLY A 228 1.14 -9.95 -19.45
CA GLY A 228 -0.24 -10.01 -19.91
C GLY A 228 -0.99 -11.19 -19.31
N ARG A 229 -1.97 -11.67 -20.08
CA ARG A 229 -2.86 -12.77 -19.70
C ARG A 229 -2.15 -14.09 -19.44
N PHE A 230 -1.08 -14.38 -20.19
CA PHE A 230 -0.39 -15.68 -20.10
C PHE A 230 0.59 -15.72 -18.93
N GLU A 231 1.05 -14.54 -18.49
CA GLU A 231 1.99 -14.34 -17.39
C GLU A 231 1.25 -14.17 -16.05
N SER A 232 -0.04 -13.82 -16.11
CA SER A 232 -0.90 -13.60 -14.94
C SER A 232 -1.78 -14.82 -14.62
N ARG A 233 -1.97 -15.09 -13.33
CA ARG A 233 -2.87 -16.12 -12.81
C ARG A 233 -4.13 -15.49 -12.19
N SER A 234 -5.23 -16.23 -12.29
CA SER A 234 -6.45 -15.92 -11.55
C SER A 234 -6.40 -16.60 -10.18
N PHE A 235 -6.73 -15.86 -9.14
CA PHE A 235 -6.85 -16.36 -7.78
C PHE A 235 -8.30 -16.29 -7.33
N SER A 236 -8.73 -17.31 -6.58
CA SER A 236 -10.03 -17.28 -5.91
C SER A 236 -9.88 -16.61 -4.55
N ILE A 237 -10.54 -15.47 -4.39
CA ILE A 237 -10.49 -14.65 -3.18
C ILE A 237 -11.75 -14.93 -2.38
N GLY A 238 -11.59 -15.59 -1.23
CA GLY A 238 -12.66 -15.82 -0.27
C GLY A 238 -12.85 -14.64 0.69
N TRP A 239 -13.96 -14.66 1.41
CA TRP A 239 -14.16 -13.86 2.61
C TRP A 239 -13.23 -14.34 3.74
N SER A 240 -12.96 -13.45 4.69
CA SER A 240 -12.20 -13.75 5.91
C SER A 240 -12.83 -13.05 7.11
N ALA A 241 -12.44 -13.43 8.31
CA ALA A 241 -12.87 -12.74 9.53
C ALA A 241 -11.72 -12.67 10.53
N ASN A 242 -11.84 -11.84 11.57
CA ASN A 242 -10.85 -11.80 12.66
C ASN A 242 -11.11 -12.84 13.77
N ALA A 243 -12.19 -13.60 13.64
CA ALA A 243 -12.55 -14.68 14.55
C ALA A 243 -13.43 -15.72 13.83
N ALA A 244 -13.63 -16.86 14.50
CA ALA A 244 -14.55 -17.89 14.08
C ALA A 244 -15.95 -17.33 13.81
N VAL A 245 -16.50 -17.49 12.60
CA VAL A 245 -17.87 -17.07 12.30
C VAL A 245 -18.37 -17.72 11.01
N SER A 246 -19.70 -17.87 10.88
CA SER A 246 -20.31 -18.18 9.59
C SER A 246 -20.51 -16.93 8.77
N TRP A 247 -20.14 -16.98 7.49
CA TRP A 247 -20.38 -15.87 6.58
C TRP A 247 -21.86 -15.54 6.44
N ILE A 248 -22.15 -14.24 6.39
CA ILE A 248 -23.45 -13.69 6.02
C ILE A 248 -23.19 -12.46 5.14
N SER A 249 -24.08 -12.13 4.20
CA SER A 249 -23.95 -10.86 3.48
C SER A 249 -24.24 -9.64 4.36
N ALA A 250 -24.92 -9.84 5.50
CA ALA A 250 -25.42 -8.79 6.39
C ALA A 250 -26.28 -7.72 5.69
N GLY A 251 -26.85 -8.04 4.51
CA GLY A 251 -27.60 -7.10 3.68
C GLY A 251 -26.75 -6.23 2.75
N PHE A 252 -25.44 -6.43 2.72
CA PHE A 252 -24.53 -5.74 1.80
C PHE A 252 -24.38 -6.49 0.46
N SER A 253 -23.96 -5.76 -0.58
CA SER A 253 -23.66 -6.32 -1.90
C SER A 253 -22.27 -6.96 -1.94
N VAL A 254 -22.10 -8.02 -1.13
CA VAL A 254 -20.86 -8.79 -0.98
C VAL A 254 -21.08 -10.26 -1.33
N VAL A 255 -20.01 -10.95 -1.74
CA VAL A 255 -20.01 -12.38 -2.07
C VAL A 255 -19.02 -13.14 -1.20
N GLN A 256 -19.24 -14.45 -1.01
CA GLN A 256 -18.31 -15.30 -0.29
C GLN A 256 -16.97 -15.44 -1.00
N THR A 257 -17.00 -15.52 -2.32
CA THR A 257 -15.80 -15.75 -3.13
C THR A 257 -15.93 -15.03 -4.47
N ILE A 258 -14.82 -14.49 -4.98
CA ILE A 258 -14.70 -13.95 -6.33
C ILE A 258 -13.36 -14.35 -6.95
N ASP A 259 -13.31 -14.50 -8.26
CA ASP A 259 -12.05 -14.72 -8.96
C ASP A 259 -11.43 -13.39 -9.42
N THR A 260 -10.11 -13.28 -9.30
CA THR A 260 -9.42 -12.06 -9.73
C THR A 260 -9.47 -11.86 -11.24
N GLY A 261 -9.60 -12.93 -12.02
CA GLY A 261 -9.30 -12.89 -13.44
C GLY A 261 -7.81 -12.69 -13.70
N ASN A 262 -7.41 -12.75 -14.97
CA ASN A 262 -6.00 -12.66 -15.36
C ASN A 262 -5.73 -11.85 -16.63
N ASN A 263 -6.74 -11.19 -17.21
CA ASN A 263 -6.57 -10.46 -18.47
C ASN A 263 -6.17 -8.99 -18.21
N TYR A 264 -5.00 -8.80 -17.60
CA TYR A 264 -4.43 -7.49 -17.26
C TYR A 264 -3.07 -7.35 -17.90
N GLU A 265 -2.71 -6.13 -18.31
CA GLU A 265 -1.47 -5.87 -19.03
C GLU A 265 -0.64 -4.77 -18.36
N CYS A 266 0.64 -5.07 -18.13
CA CYS A 266 1.64 -4.11 -17.72
C CYS A 266 2.77 -4.05 -18.74
N TRP A 267 3.09 -2.85 -19.21
CA TRP A 267 4.15 -2.62 -20.18
C TRP A 267 5.43 -2.17 -19.49
N GLY A 268 6.47 -3.00 -19.61
CA GLY A 268 7.81 -2.73 -19.12
C GLY A 268 8.71 -2.13 -20.21
N ASN A 269 9.56 -1.21 -19.77
CA ASN A 269 10.61 -0.61 -20.59
C ASN A 269 11.88 -1.47 -20.55
N PRO A 270 12.86 -1.22 -21.43
CA PRO A 270 14.08 -2.01 -21.43
C PRO A 270 14.77 -1.97 -20.06
N ARG A 271 15.11 -3.16 -19.54
CA ARG A 271 15.66 -3.43 -18.20
C ARG A 271 14.68 -3.27 -17.02
N ASP A 272 13.39 -3.08 -17.27
CA ASP A 272 12.42 -3.03 -16.16
C ASP A 272 12.25 -4.40 -15.53
N TRP A 273 12.29 -4.44 -14.20
CA TRP A 273 11.80 -5.55 -13.39
C TRP A 273 10.41 -5.22 -12.85
N PHE A 274 9.37 -5.99 -13.17
CA PHE A 274 7.99 -5.62 -12.82
C PHE A 274 7.02 -6.80 -12.69
N ALA A 275 5.85 -6.52 -12.11
CA ALA A 275 4.74 -7.47 -11.99
C ALA A 275 3.37 -6.76 -12.02
N VAL A 276 2.34 -7.52 -12.39
CA VAL A 276 0.94 -7.12 -12.37
C VAL A 276 0.36 -7.35 -10.98
N TRP A 277 -0.26 -6.33 -10.41
CA TRP A 277 -1.01 -6.40 -9.16
C TRP A 277 -2.47 -6.05 -9.38
N LYS A 278 -3.35 -6.66 -8.58
CA LYS A 278 -4.77 -6.33 -8.54
C LYS A 278 -5.16 -5.80 -7.17
N LYS A 279 -5.91 -4.71 -7.17
CA LYS A 279 -6.70 -4.21 -6.04
C LYS A 279 -8.10 -4.82 -6.14
N GLN A 280 -8.34 -5.85 -5.35
CA GLN A 280 -9.65 -6.47 -5.20
C GLN A 280 -10.43 -5.75 -4.10
N ALA A 281 -11.56 -5.13 -4.46
CA ALA A 281 -12.37 -4.42 -3.48
C ALA A 281 -13.00 -5.40 -2.46
N GLN A 282 -12.82 -5.12 -1.17
CA GLN A 282 -13.47 -5.81 -0.06
C GLN A 282 -14.24 -4.81 0.78
N THR A 283 -15.36 -5.27 1.33
CA THR A 283 -16.07 -4.58 2.38
C THR A 283 -15.87 -5.32 3.68
N ALA A 284 -15.43 -4.58 4.69
CA ALA A 284 -15.40 -5.01 6.05
C ALA A 284 -16.68 -4.59 6.77
N TYR A 285 -17.24 -5.47 7.60
CA TYR A 285 -18.43 -5.19 8.39
C TYR A 285 -18.44 -5.98 9.68
N THR A 286 -19.11 -5.40 10.68
CA THR A 286 -19.18 -5.92 12.04
C THR A 286 -20.41 -6.81 12.22
N VAL A 287 -20.16 -8.03 12.67
CA VAL A 287 -21.17 -9.02 13.01
C VAL A 287 -20.99 -9.51 14.43
N GLN A 288 -21.99 -10.22 14.94
CA GLN A 288 -21.92 -10.92 16.20
C GLN A 288 -22.60 -12.26 16.06
N GLN A 289 -21.99 -13.29 16.66
CA GLN A 289 -22.64 -14.58 16.79
C GLN A 289 -23.74 -14.51 17.86
N GLY A 290 -24.72 -15.40 17.75
CA GLY A 290 -25.71 -15.55 18.79
C GLY A 290 -26.44 -16.87 18.66
N ILE A 291 -27.25 -17.17 19.66
CA ILE A 291 -28.13 -18.33 19.67
C ILE A 291 -29.56 -17.87 19.37
N TYR A 292 -30.23 -18.57 18.46
CA TYR A 292 -31.58 -18.29 18.02
C TYR A 292 -32.50 -19.44 18.39
N ASN A 293 -33.67 -19.12 18.94
CA ASN A 293 -34.76 -20.07 19.13
C ASN A 293 -35.93 -19.70 18.21
N SER A 294 -36.27 -20.61 17.30
CA SER A 294 -37.35 -20.43 16.33
C SER A 294 -38.74 -20.38 16.95
N CYS A 295 -38.96 -21.03 18.11
CA CYS A 295 -40.25 -21.01 18.79
C CYS A 295 -40.57 -19.67 19.43
N THR A 296 -39.57 -18.98 19.99
CA THR A 296 -39.76 -17.71 20.69
C THR A 296 -39.28 -16.52 19.87
N SER A 297 -38.82 -16.76 18.64
CA SER A 297 -38.14 -15.78 17.78
C SER A 297 -37.07 -14.98 18.52
N SER A 298 -36.45 -15.61 19.53
CA SER A 298 -35.54 -14.94 20.45
C SER A 298 -34.12 -15.18 19.98
N TRP A 299 -33.38 -14.10 19.77
CA TRP A 299 -31.96 -14.15 19.48
C TRP A 299 -31.20 -13.54 20.66
N GLN A 300 -30.12 -14.19 21.06
CA GLN A 300 -29.27 -13.74 22.14
C GLN A 300 -27.81 -13.68 21.66
N PRO A 301 -27.14 -12.53 21.79
CA PRO A 301 -25.74 -12.40 21.39
C PRO A 301 -24.84 -13.28 22.25
N VAL A 302 -23.83 -13.87 21.61
CA VAL A 302 -22.78 -14.68 22.25
C VAL A 302 -21.42 -14.18 21.76
N GLY A 303 -20.51 -13.92 22.69
CA GLY A 303 -19.16 -13.46 22.37
C GLY A 303 -19.07 -11.99 21.96
N GLY A 304 -17.87 -11.60 21.49
CA GLY A 304 -17.55 -10.24 21.06
C GLY A 304 -17.99 -9.93 19.63
N HIS A 305 -17.74 -8.69 19.21
CA HIS A 305 -17.91 -8.28 17.82
C HIS A 305 -16.81 -8.89 16.93
N ILE A 306 -17.21 -9.31 15.74
CA ILE A 306 -16.35 -9.96 14.75
C ILE A 306 -16.39 -9.11 13.49
N ILE A 307 -15.24 -8.88 12.88
CA ILE A 307 -15.14 -8.19 11.59
C ILE A 307 -15.05 -9.28 10.52
N ILE A 308 -15.94 -9.21 9.53
CA ILE A 308 -15.85 -9.99 8.29
C ILE A 308 -15.37 -9.06 7.19
N TRP A 309 -14.36 -9.49 6.44
CA TRP A 309 -13.96 -8.90 5.15
C TRP A 309 -14.47 -9.79 4.03
N SER A 310 -15.25 -9.22 3.11
CA SER A 310 -15.87 -9.97 2.04
C SER A 310 -15.71 -9.25 0.70
N PRO A 311 -15.46 -9.98 -0.40
CA PRO A 311 -15.34 -9.35 -1.71
C PRO A 311 -16.63 -8.63 -2.11
N ASN A 312 -16.47 -7.43 -2.68
CA ASN A 312 -17.59 -6.70 -3.24
C ASN A 312 -18.12 -7.43 -4.47
N ALA A 313 -19.44 -7.66 -4.54
CA ALA A 313 -20.06 -8.44 -5.62
C ALA A 313 -19.80 -7.88 -7.03
N GLN A 314 -19.63 -6.56 -7.12
CA GLN A 314 -19.37 -5.84 -8.38
C GLN A 314 -17.94 -5.33 -8.50
N ASN A 315 -17.05 -5.67 -7.56
CA ASN A 315 -15.67 -5.16 -7.49
C ASN A 315 -15.58 -3.62 -7.68
N ARG A 316 -16.56 -2.86 -7.19
CA ARG A 316 -16.56 -1.39 -7.28
C ARG A 316 -15.30 -0.85 -6.60
N ARG A 317 -14.59 0.06 -7.28
CA ARG A 317 -13.30 0.65 -6.85
C ARG A 317 -12.12 -0.34 -6.79
N GLY A 318 -12.30 -1.55 -7.32
CA GLY A 318 -11.20 -2.44 -7.64
C GLY A 318 -10.61 -2.08 -9.01
N ASN A 319 -9.29 -2.19 -9.12
CA ASN A 319 -8.54 -1.94 -10.35
C ASN A 319 -7.30 -2.84 -10.37
N TYR A 320 -6.46 -2.69 -11.40
CA TYR A 320 -5.14 -3.31 -11.45
C TYR A 320 -4.09 -2.21 -11.59
N TYR A 321 -2.86 -2.54 -11.22
CA TYR A 321 -1.73 -1.62 -11.29
C TYR A 321 -0.44 -2.40 -11.52
N CYS A 322 0.56 -1.71 -12.04
CA CYS A 322 1.86 -2.24 -12.39
C CYS A 322 2.87 -1.78 -11.33
N VAL A 323 3.61 -2.73 -10.78
CA VAL A 323 4.69 -2.46 -9.81
C VAL A 323 6.02 -2.73 -10.49
N PHE A 324 6.90 -1.74 -10.50
CA PHE A 324 8.24 -1.80 -11.08
C PHE A 324 9.29 -1.57 -10.00
N GLY A 325 10.40 -2.28 -10.11
CA GLY A 325 11.53 -2.23 -9.18
C GLY A 325 11.75 -3.59 -8.51
N ARG A 326 12.97 -4.11 -8.57
CA ARG A 326 13.34 -5.40 -7.95
C ARG A 326 13.01 -5.46 -6.46
N GLN A 327 13.06 -4.33 -5.78
CA GLN A 327 12.77 -4.20 -4.35
C GLN A 327 11.27 -4.28 -4.00
N TYR A 328 10.36 -4.04 -4.96
CA TYR A 328 8.91 -4.00 -4.70
C TYR A 328 8.17 -5.21 -5.28
N VAL A 329 8.68 -5.81 -6.35
CA VAL A 329 8.09 -7.01 -6.92
C VAL A 329 8.23 -8.17 -5.95
N ARG A 330 7.12 -8.85 -5.67
CA ARG A 330 7.02 -9.95 -4.70
C ARG A 330 6.87 -11.29 -5.44
N ALA A 331 6.56 -12.37 -4.71
CA ALA A 331 6.20 -13.64 -5.34
C ALA A 331 4.76 -13.60 -5.85
N ILE A 332 4.47 -14.40 -6.87
CA ILE A 332 3.10 -14.53 -7.39
C ILE A 332 2.16 -14.99 -6.26
N GLY A 333 0.98 -14.36 -6.16
CA GLY A 333 -0.01 -14.67 -5.12
C GLY A 333 0.25 -14.02 -3.76
N ASP A 334 1.41 -13.38 -3.56
CA ASP A 334 1.66 -12.54 -2.40
C ASP A 334 0.62 -11.42 -2.35
N ARG A 335 0.15 -11.15 -1.13
CA ARG A 335 -1.00 -10.28 -0.91
C ARG A 335 -0.95 -9.60 0.44
N TRP A 336 -1.68 -8.50 0.53
CA TRP A 336 -1.90 -7.76 1.76
C TRP A 336 -3.28 -7.10 1.74
N LEU A 337 -3.89 -6.98 2.91
CA LEU A 337 -5.17 -6.35 3.14
C LEU A 337 -4.91 -4.95 3.71
N ASP A 338 -5.51 -3.94 3.08
CA ASP A 338 -5.44 -2.58 3.57
C ASP A 338 -6.43 -2.39 4.73
N THR A 339 -5.98 -2.64 5.97
CA THR A 339 -6.79 -2.49 7.20
C THR A 339 -6.67 -1.11 7.84
N SER A 340 -5.94 -0.18 7.23
CA SER A 340 -5.95 1.22 7.66
C SER A 340 -7.38 1.76 7.66
N ALA A 341 -7.63 2.83 8.43
CA ALA A 341 -8.96 3.42 8.57
C ALA A 341 -9.58 3.70 7.19
N GLY A 342 -10.38 2.75 6.72
CA GLY A 342 -10.87 2.71 5.35
C GLY A 342 -11.91 3.78 5.12
N GLU A 343 -12.20 4.05 3.86
CA GLU A 343 -13.32 4.92 3.52
C GLU A 343 -14.62 4.32 4.10
N PRO A 344 -15.38 5.08 4.92
CA PRO A 344 -16.68 4.63 5.41
C PRO A 344 -17.61 4.34 4.24
N GLY A 345 -18.37 3.24 4.33
CA GLY A 345 -19.37 2.86 3.34
C GLY A 345 -19.26 1.41 2.90
N GLY A 346 -20.43 0.80 2.70
CA GLY A 346 -20.57 -0.45 1.95
C GLY A 346 -20.62 -0.17 0.44
N PRO A 347 -20.60 -1.24 -0.39
CA PRO A 347 -20.58 -1.12 -1.84
C PRO A 347 -21.90 -0.67 -2.44
#